data_AF-A0A957T9H7-F1
#
_entry.id   AF-A0A957T9H7-F1
#
_cell.length_a   1.000
_cell.length_b   1.000
_cell.length_c   1.000
_cell.angle_alpha   90.00
_cell.angle_beta   90.00
_cell.angle_gamma   90.00
#
_symmetry.space_group_name_H-M   'P 1'
#
loop_
_entity.id
_entity.type
_entity.pdbx_description
1 polymer ?
#
loop_
_entity_poly.entity_id
_entity_poly.type
_entity_poly.pdbx_seq_one_letter_code
_entity_poly.pdbx_strand_id
1 'polypeptide(L)'
;MPTLTLPAADGTLAPYTLVGTPVERPKPPFHFSRTAFAAAHVVADPLADANPWLDAAVDWERTLAFRHSLWDLGLGVAESMDTAQRGMGLDWETALELGKRSIAEARTRDGAVVFIGVGTDHVAPSPDLTIDDIVRAYETQIEAVEAAGGRLIVMASRALAAAARGPDDYAKVYGRVLEGVREPVILHWLGEMFDPALAGYWGSGDHDAAMDVCLDVMAANAAQIDGIKISLL
;
A
#
# COMPACT_ATOMS: atom_id res chain seq x y z
N MET A 1 12.74 -28.59 -23.46
CA MET A 1 12.15 -27.40 -22.83
C MET A 1 11.37 -26.63 -23.90
N PRO A 2 10.26 -25.96 -23.55
CA PRO A 2 9.48 -25.20 -24.53
C PRO A 2 10.31 -24.11 -25.21
N THR A 3 10.07 -23.88 -26.50
CA THR A 3 10.67 -22.80 -27.28
C THR A 3 9.57 -21.85 -27.75
N LEU A 4 9.79 -20.55 -27.56
CA LEU A 4 8.87 -19.47 -27.93
C LEU A 4 9.55 -18.54 -28.92
N THR A 5 8.81 -17.98 -29.87
CA THR A 5 9.31 -16.89 -30.72
C THR A 5 9.01 -15.57 -30.03
N LEU A 6 10.05 -14.81 -29.69
CA LEU A 6 9.94 -13.54 -28.94
C LEU A 6 10.57 -12.38 -29.73
N PRO A 7 10.10 -11.14 -29.52
CA PRO A 7 10.76 -9.95 -30.07
C PRO A 7 12.14 -9.76 -29.45
N ALA A 8 13.14 -9.49 -30.28
CA ALA A 8 14.49 -9.12 -29.88
C ALA A 8 14.66 -7.60 -29.85
N ALA A 9 15.72 -7.12 -29.19
CA ALA A 9 16.01 -5.69 -29.04
C ALA A 9 16.26 -4.96 -30.38
N ASP A 10 16.63 -5.70 -31.43
CA ASP A 10 16.82 -5.18 -32.79
C ASP A 10 15.52 -5.16 -33.62
N GLY A 11 14.38 -5.48 -33.01
CA GLY A 11 13.06 -5.53 -33.65
C GLY A 11 12.81 -6.80 -34.46
N THR A 12 13.76 -7.75 -34.49
CA THR A 12 13.56 -9.06 -35.14
C THR A 12 12.83 -10.04 -34.23
N LEU A 13 12.43 -11.19 -34.80
CA LEU A 13 11.89 -12.32 -34.05
C LEU A 13 12.96 -13.39 -33.87
N ALA A 14 13.18 -13.81 -32.63
CA ALA A 14 14.16 -14.84 -32.29
C ALA A 14 13.53 -15.96 -31.46
N PRO A 15 13.92 -17.23 -31.69
CA PRO A 15 13.51 -18.33 -30.83
C PRO A 15 14.22 -18.24 -29.47
N TYR A 16 13.46 -18.34 -28.39
CA TYR A 16 13.94 -18.45 -27.03
C TYR A 16 13.48 -19.79 -26.44
N THR A 17 14.44 -20.63 -26.08
CA THR A 17 14.16 -21.88 -25.36
C THR A 17 14.24 -21.59 -23.87
N LEU A 18 13.19 -21.91 -23.13
CA LEU A 18 13.18 -21.72 -21.68
C LEU A 18 14.32 -22.54 -21.05
N VAL A 19 15.10 -21.92 -20.16
CA VAL A 19 16.22 -22.58 -19.47
C VAL A 19 16.03 -22.68 -17.95
N GLY A 20 15.03 -21.99 -17.41
CA GLY A 20 14.76 -21.96 -15.98
C GLY A 20 14.25 -23.30 -15.46
N THR A 21 14.66 -23.65 -14.24
CA THR A 21 14.02 -24.71 -13.45
C THR A 21 13.03 -24.04 -12.49
N PRO A 22 11.71 -24.31 -12.62
CA PRO A 22 10.72 -23.71 -11.72
C PRO A 22 11.00 -24.05 -10.25
N VAL A 23 10.85 -23.06 -9.37
CA VAL A 23 10.93 -23.30 -7.93
C VAL A 23 9.67 -24.06 -7.49
N GLU A 24 9.86 -25.16 -6.77
CA GLU A 24 8.74 -25.93 -6.23
C GLU A 24 7.97 -25.12 -5.18
N ARG A 25 6.64 -25.25 -5.19
CA ARG A 25 5.79 -24.57 -4.21
C ARG A 25 6.05 -25.15 -2.81
N PRO A 26 6.48 -24.33 -1.83
CA PRO A 26 6.77 -24.82 -0.49
C PRO A 26 5.49 -25.30 0.21
N LYS A 27 5.63 -26.24 1.16
CA LYS A 27 4.53 -26.80 1.95
C LYS A 27 4.67 -26.40 3.42
N PRO A 28 3.56 -26.16 4.14
CA PRO A 28 3.60 -25.87 5.56
C PRO A 28 4.10 -27.07 6.39
N PRO A 29 4.57 -26.86 7.65
CA PRO A 29 4.64 -25.56 8.33
C PRO A 29 5.79 -24.68 7.80
N PHE A 30 5.56 -23.38 7.78
CA PHE A 30 6.57 -22.41 7.36
C PHE A 30 7.37 -21.92 8.57
N HIS A 31 8.69 -21.81 8.40
CA HIS A 31 9.60 -21.28 9.41
C HIS A 31 10.37 -20.10 8.83
N PHE A 32 9.93 -18.89 9.17
CA PHE A 32 10.58 -17.66 8.75
C PHE A 32 11.34 -17.02 9.90
N SER A 33 12.50 -16.44 9.60
CA SER A 33 13.26 -15.57 10.50
C SER A 33 13.00 -14.09 10.20
N ARG A 34 11.95 -13.79 9.43
CA ARG A 34 11.54 -12.46 8.96
C ARG A 34 10.02 -12.39 8.91
N THR A 35 9.48 -11.20 9.14
CA THR A 35 8.09 -10.87 8.82
C THR A 35 8.04 -10.38 7.38
N ALA A 36 7.38 -11.14 6.51
CA ALA A 36 7.31 -10.84 5.07
C ALA A 36 5.88 -10.60 4.63
N PHE A 37 5.66 -9.45 4.01
CA PHE A 37 4.38 -9.08 3.40
C PHE A 37 4.54 -8.96 1.90
N ALA A 38 3.53 -9.40 1.16
CA ALA A 38 3.37 -9.05 -0.24
C ALA A 38 2.34 -7.92 -0.36
N ALA A 39 2.73 -6.82 -1.00
CA ALA A 39 1.76 -5.84 -1.51
C ALA A 39 1.04 -6.48 -2.70
N ALA A 40 -0.26 -6.75 -2.54
CA ALA A 40 -1.01 -7.56 -3.50
C ALA A 40 -1.65 -6.69 -4.59
N HIS A 41 -1.64 -7.18 -5.83
CA HIS A 41 -2.29 -6.54 -6.97
C HIS A 41 -3.82 -6.76 -6.96
N VAL A 42 -4.54 -6.10 -7.85
CA VAL A 42 -5.99 -6.32 -8.06
C VAL A 42 -6.19 -6.99 -9.43
N VAL A 43 -7.18 -7.88 -9.52
CA VAL A 43 -7.61 -8.46 -10.80
C VAL A 43 -8.82 -7.68 -11.28
N ALA A 44 -8.70 -7.04 -12.45
CA ALA A 44 -9.82 -6.36 -13.09
C ALA A 44 -10.83 -7.38 -13.65
N ASP A 45 -12.12 -7.05 -13.61
CA ASP A 45 -13.16 -7.81 -14.33
C ASP A 45 -13.13 -7.41 -15.81
N PRO A 46 -12.68 -8.31 -16.70
CA PRO A 46 -12.53 -7.98 -18.13
C PRO A 46 -13.86 -7.97 -18.88
N LEU A 47 -14.96 -8.36 -18.25
CA LEU A 47 -16.30 -8.44 -18.85
C LEU A 47 -17.24 -7.34 -18.35
N ALA A 48 -16.80 -6.53 -17.38
CA ALA A 48 -17.58 -5.42 -16.86
C ALA A 48 -17.79 -4.34 -17.93
N ASP A 49 -19.03 -3.83 -18.02
CA ASP A 49 -19.36 -2.66 -18.83
C ASP A 49 -18.97 -1.38 -18.08
N ALA A 50 -17.66 -1.15 -17.97
CA ALA A 50 -17.06 -0.06 -17.22
C ALA A 50 -16.09 0.72 -18.12
N ASN A 51 -15.88 2.01 -17.84
CA ASN A 51 -14.83 2.76 -18.52
C ASN A 51 -13.47 2.39 -17.89
N PRO A 52 -12.56 1.72 -18.60
CA PRO A 52 -11.34 1.17 -18.01
C PRO A 52 -10.33 2.25 -17.54
N TRP A 53 -10.59 3.52 -17.83
CA TRP A 53 -9.75 4.65 -17.40
C TRP A 53 -10.37 5.47 -16.26
N LEU A 54 -11.67 5.32 -16.01
CA LEU A 54 -12.40 6.12 -15.01
C LEU A 54 -12.92 5.25 -13.86
N ASP A 55 -13.23 3.99 -14.13
CA ASP A 55 -13.92 3.10 -13.21
C ASP A 55 -13.05 1.89 -12.83
N ALA A 56 -13.07 1.52 -11.55
CA ALA A 56 -12.38 0.32 -11.05
C ALA A 56 -13.32 -0.90 -11.03
N ALA A 57 -13.40 -1.63 -12.13
CA ALA A 57 -14.15 -2.89 -12.18
C ALA A 57 -13.30 -4.06 -11.66
N VAL A 58 -13.57 -4.53 -10.44
CA VAL A 58 -12.78 -5.57 -9.77
C VAL A 58 -13.43 -6.95 -9.90
N ASP A 59 -12.66 -7.95 -10.34
CA ASP A 59 -12.99 -9.37 -10.16
C ASP A 59 -12.63 -9.76 -8.72
N TRP A 60 -13.65 -9.73 -7.85
CA TRP A 60 -13.48 -10.01 -6.43
C TRP A 60 -13.03 -11.44 -6.14
N GLU A 61 -13.56 -12.42 -6.87
CA GLU A 61 -13.23 -13.83 -6.65
C GLU A 61 -11.74 -14.07 -6.93
N ARG A 62 -11.24 -13.60 -8.08
CA ARG A 62 -9.83 -13.76 -8.46
C ARG A 62 -8.90 -12.92 -7.58
N THR A 63 -9.32 -11.71 -7.23
CA THR A 63 -8.55 -10.83 -6.35
C THR A 63 -8.34 -11.46 -4.96
N LEU A 64 -9.40 -12.03 -4.36
CA LEU A 64 -9.32 -12.68 -3.04
C LEU A 64 -8.62 -14.04 -3.12
N ALA A 65 -8.84 -14.83 -4.18
CA ALA A 65 -8.11 -16.08 -4.40
C ALA A 65 -6.58 -15.90 -4.43
N PHE A 66 -6.11 -14.73 -4.91
CA PHE A 66 -4.70 -14.38 -4.83
C PHE A 66 -4.23 -14.12 -3.39
N ARG A 67 -5.02 -13.45 -2.53
CA ARG A 67 -4.70 -13.30 -1.10
C ARG A 67 -4.59 -14.64 -0.39
N HIS A 68 -5.53 -15.55 -0.67
CA HIS A 68 -5.44 -16.93 -0.18
C HIS A 68 -4.15 -17.62 -0.64
N SER A 69 -3.75 -17.44 -1.89
CA SER A 69 -2.49 -18.01 -2.40
C SER A 69 -1.26 -17.46 -1.68
N LEU A 70 -1.26 -16.19 -1.28
CA LEU A 70 -0.18 -15.58 -0.48
C LEU A 70 -0.15 -16.15 0.95
N TRP A 71 -1.31 -16.27 1.60
CA TRP A 71 -1.41 -16.89 2.92
C TRP A 71 -1.04 -18.38 2.89
N ASP A 72 -1.37 -19.11 1.82
CA ASP A 72 -0.95 -20.50 1.61
C ASP A 72 0.58 -20.63 1.47
N LEU A 73 1.30 -19.54 1.16
CA LEU A 73 2.76 -19.48 1.14
C LEU A 73 3.34 -18.95 2.47
N GLY A 74 2.48 -18.68 3.46
CA GLY A 74 2.86 -18.13 4.76
C GLY A 74 3.19 -16.64 4.76
N LEU A 75 2.94 -15.92 3.66
CA LEU A 75 3.19 -14.49 3.57
C LEU A 75 2.03 -13.70 4.18
N GLY A 76 2.32 -12.56 4.80
CA GLY A 76 1.30 -11.56 5.09
C GLY A 76 0.86 -10.80 3.83
N VAL A 77 -0.29 -10.16 3.88
CA VAL A 77 -0.82 -9.32 2.81
C VAL A 77 -0.80 -7.85 3.25
N ALA A 78 -0.21 -7.00 2.41
CA ALA A 78 -0.37 -5.56 2.49
C ALA A 78 -1.42 -5.13 1.45
N GLU A 79 -2.61 -4.80 1.92
CA GLU A 79 -3.84 -4.66 1.14
C GLU A 79 -4.09 -3.21 0.72
N SER A 80 -4.71 -3.02 -0.45
CA SER A 80 -5.08 -1.70 -0.97
C SER A 80 -3.91 -0.69 -1.00
N MET A 81 -2.70 -1.20 -1.27
CA MET A 81 -1.44 -0.45 -1.36
C MET A 81 -1.15 0.00 -2.81
N ASP A 82 0.00 0.65 -3.04
CA ASP A 82 0.45 1.11 -4.36
C ASP A 82 0.39 0.03 -5.46
N THR A 83 0.78 -1.22 -5.16
CA THR A 83 0.68 -2.36 -6.09
C THR A 83 -0.75 -2.71 -6.48
N ALA A 84 -1.74 -2.35 -5.65
CA ALA A 84 -3.16 -2.45 -5.97
C ALA A 84 -3.68 -1.27 -6.79
N GLN A 85 -2.79 -0.41 -7.29
CA GLN A 85 -3.07 0.81 -8.07
C GLN A 85 -3.79 1.91 -7.26
N ARG A 86 -3.60 1.93 -5.94
CA ARG A 86 -4.20 2.92 -5.04
C ARG A 86 -3.79 4.34 -5.40
N GLY A 87 -4.76 5.23 -5.60
CA GLY A 87 -4.51 6.63 -6.02
C GLY A 87 -4.09 6.80 -7.50
N MET A 88 -4.03 5.71 -8.28
CA MET A 88 -3.73 5.68 -9.71
C MET A 88 -4.61 4.68 -10.49
N GLY A 89 -5.87 4.53 -10.08
CA GLY A 89 -6.86 3.67 -10.74
C GLY A 89 -7.82 3.00 -9.76
N LEU A 90 -7.39 2.74 -8.53
CA LEU A 90 -8.25 2.27 -7.45
C LEU A 90 -8.61 3.44 -6.53
N ASP A 91 -9.89 3.84 -6.54
CA ASP A 91 -10.43 4.88 -5.66
C ASP A 91 -10.57 4.40 -4.20
N TRP A 92 -10.88 5.34 -3.31
CA TRP A 92 -10.99 5.06 -1.88
C TRP A 92 -12.14 4.10 -1.57
N GLU A 93 -13.31 4.31 -2.17
CA GLU A 93 -14.51 3.52 -1.93
C GLU A 93 -14.26 2.04 -2.28
N THR A 94 -13.65 1.77 -3.44
CA THR A 94 -13.30 0.43 -3.90
C THR A 94 -12.16 -0.15 -3.06
N ALA A 95 -11.17 0.66 -2.68
CA ALA A 95 -10.08 0.23 -1.81
C ALA A 95 -10.55 -0.15 -0.39
N LEU A 96 -11.53 0.58 0.16
CA LEU A 96 -12.16 0.27 1.45
C LEU A 96 -12.94 -1.05 1.36
N GLU A 97 -13.69 -1.26 0.27
CA GLU A 97 -14.42 -2.52 0.04
C GLU A 97 -13.46 -3.70 -0.08
N LEU A 98 -12.37 -3.56 -0.83
CA LEU A 98 -11.30 -4.56 -0.92
C LEU A 98 -10.71 -4.87 0.45
N GLY A 99 -10.42 -3.84 1.25
CA GLY A 99 -9.90 -3.99 2.61
C GLY A 99 -10.85 -4.76 3.50
N LYS A 100 -12.14 -4.39 3.51
CA LYS A 100 -13.19 -5.07 4.29
C LYS A 100 -13.32 -6.55 3.92
N ARG A 101 -13.33 -6.87 2.63
CA ARG A 101 -13.39 -8.26 2.14
C ARG A 101 -12.16 -9.05 2.57
N SER A 102 -10.98 -8.47 2.43
CA SER A 102 -9.72 -9.14 2.77
C SER A 102 -9.58 -9.38 4.29
N ILE A 103 -10.07 -8.45 5.12
CA ILE A 103 -10.19 -8.65 6.57
C ILE A 103 -11.14 -9.82 6.87
N ALA A 104 -12.29 -9.87 6.22
CA ALA A 104 -13.26 -10.95 6.40
C ALA A 104 -12.67 -12.32 6.01
N GLU A 105 -12.00 -12.41 4.86
CA GLU A 105 -11.33 -13.65 4.42
C GLU A 105 -10.20 -14.06 5.37
N ALA A 106 -9.37 -13.12 5.83
CA ALA A 106 -8.29 -13.40 6.77
C ALA A 106 -8.80 -14.01 8.08
N ARG A 107 -9.96 -13.57 8.59
CA ARG A 107 -10.58 -14.12 9.81
C ARG A 107 -10.99 -15.58 9.70
N THR A 108 -11.18 -16.10 8.47
CA THR A 108 -11.54 -17.51 8.25
C THR A 108 -10.32 -18.44 8.30
N ARG A 109 -9.11 -17.90 8.49
CA ARG A 109 -7.86 -18.62 8.31
C ARG A 109 -6.91 -18.44 9.49
N ASP A 110 -6.43 -19.55 10.01
CA ASP A 110 -5.40 -19.54 11.03
C ASP A 110 -4.10 -18.95 10.48
N GLY A 111 -3.54 -17.98 11.21
CA GLY A 111 -2.26 -17.35 10.88
C GLY A 111 -2.29 -16.38 9.70
N ALA A 112 -3.44 -16.09 9.10
CA ALA A 112 -3.53 -15.08 8.04
C ALA A 112 -3.27 -13.69 8.62
N VAL A 113 -2.29 -12.98 8.06
CA VAL A 113 -1.93 -11.62 8.44
C VAL A 113 -2.29 -10.70 7.30
N VAL A 114 -3.03 -9.64 7.61
CA VAL A 114 -3.36 -8.56 6.69
C VAL A 114 -3.24 -7.20 7.40
N PHE A 115 -2.69 -6.21 6.68
CA PHE A 115 -2.74 -4.80 7.01
C PHE A 115 -3.30 -4.02 5.81
N ILE A 116 -4.08 -2.97 6.06
CA ILE A 116 -4.79 -2.20 5.03
C ILE A 116 -4.17 -0.80 4.92
N GLY A 117 -3.90 -0.36 3.69
CA GLY A 117 -3.46 1.00 3.40
C GLY A 117 -4.53 2.05 3.70
N VAL A 118 -4.19 3.02 4.54
CA VAL A 118 -5.01 4.21 4.87
C VAL A 118 -4.21 5.49 4.60
N GLY A 119 -4.87 6.48 4.02
CA GLY A 119 -4.24 7.71 3.55
C GLY A 119 -5.27 8.84 3.45
N THR A 120 -5.12 9.67 2.43
CA THR A 120 -5.99 10.82 2.18
C THR A 120 -6.43 10.92 0.71
N ASP A 121 -6.45 9.80 0.00
CA ASP A 121 -6.63 9.74 -1.46
C ASP A 121 -8.05 10.12 -1.94
N HIS A 122 -9.02 10.19 -1.02
CA HIS A 122 -10.37 10.72 -1.26
C HIS A 122 -10.44 12.26 -1.20
N VAL A 123 -9.36 12.93 -0.79
CA VAL A 123 -9.27 14.40 -0.75
C VAL A 123 -8.35 14.88 -1.86
N ALA A 124 -8.86 15.79 -2.70
CA ALA A 124 -8.07 16.41 -3.75
C ALA A 124 -6.93 17.27 -3.14
N PRO A 125 -5.67 17.09 -3.55
CA PRO A 125 -4.56 17.90 -3.05
C PRO A 125 -4.75 19.39 -3.36
N SER A 126 -4.54 20.24 -2.37
CA SER A 126 -4.57 21.70 -2.52
C SER A 126 -3.69 22.37 -1.48
N PRO A 127 -2.95 23.45 -1.82
CA PRO A 127 -2.16 24.22 -0.86
C PRO A 127 -3.02 24.96 0.16
N ASP A 128 -4.33 25.09 -0.07
CA ASP A 128 -5.27 25.76 0.84
C ASP A 128 -5.80 24.83 1.93
N LEU A 129 -5.50 23.52 1.86
CA LEU A 129 -5.89 22.57 2.91
C LEU A 129 -5.19 22.90 4.22
N THR A 130 -5.96 22.88 5.30
CA THR A 130 -5.39 23.04 6.65
C THR A 130 -4.86 21.70 7.18
N ILE A 131 -4.01 21.77 8.19
CA ILE A 131 -3.59 20.58 8.96
C ILE A 131 -4.80 19.79 9.47
N ASP A 132 -5.84 20.49 9.92
CA ASP A 132 -7.07 19.85 10.41
C ASP A 132 -7.83 19.12 9.31
N ASP A 133 -7.86 19.64 8.08
CA ASP A 133 -8.48 18.94 6.94
C ASP A 133 -7.77 17.63 6.64
N ILE A 134 -6.44 17.65 6.69
CA ILE A 134 -5.60 16.47 6.40
C ILE A 134 -5.72 15.42 7.50
N VAL A 135 -5.69 15.84 8.77
CA VAL A 135 -5.89 14.93 9.91
C VAL A 135 -7.27 14.29 9.83
N ARG A 136 -8.34 15.06 9.56
CA ARG A 136 -9.69 14.52 9.36
C ARG A 136 -9.76 13.52 8.20
N ALA A 137 -9.03 13.76 7.12
CA ALA A 137 -8.97 12.82 6.00
C ALA A 137 -8.35 11.48 6.43
N TYR A 138 -7.23 11.51 7.16
CA TYR A 138 -6.65 10.29 7.73
C TYR A 138 -7.61 9.58 8.69
N GLU A 139 -8.17 10.31 9.66
CA GLU A 139 -9.13 9.78 10.64
C GLU A 139 -10.31 9.08 9.96
N THR A 140 -10.86 9.68 8.89
CA THR A 140 -11.96 9.08 8.11
C THR A 140 -11.61 7.69 7.59
N GLN A 141 -10.40 7.50 7.04
CA GLN A 141 -10.01 6.19 6.51
C GLN A 141 -9.63 5.22 7.62
N ILE A 142 -8.92 5.70 8.64
CA ILE A 142 -8.50 4.93 9.82
C ILE A 142 -9.72 4.35 10.53
N GLU A 143 -10.68 5.19 10.89
CA GLU A 143 -11.91 4.78 11.57
C GLU A 143 -12.69 3.75 10.76
N ALA A 144 -12.78 3.92 9.44
CA ALA A 144 -13.49 2.99 8.57
C ALA A 144 -12.83 1.60 8.52
N VAL A 145 -11.51 1.53 8.50
CA VAL A 145 -10.75 0.27 8.52
C VAL A 145 -10.75 -0.36 9.91
N GLU A 146 -10.55 0.42 10.96
CA GLU A 146 -10.60 -0.06 12.34
C GLU A 146 -12.00 -0.55 12.74
N ALA A 147 -13.06 0.07 12.24
CA ALA A 147 -14.44 -0.41 12.43
C ALA A 147 -14.66 -1.78 11.77
N ALA A 148 -13.95 -2.07 10.68
CA ALA A 148 -13.91 -3.41 10.09
C ALA A 148 -12.97 -4.37 10.86
N GLY A 149 -12.19 -3.87 11.83
CA GLY A 149 -11.20 -4.59 12.63
C GLY A 149 -9.92 -4.92 11.86
N GLY A 150 -9.49 -4.03 10.96
CA GLY A 150 -8.23 -4.13 10.24
C GLY A 150 -7.08 -3.40 10.95
N ARG A 151 -5.85 -3.89 10.73
CA ARG A 151 -4.61 -3.19 11.10
C ARG A 151 -4.15 -2.29 9.96
N LEU A 152 -3.36 -1.27 10.26
CA LEU A 152 -3.17 -0.14 9.36
C LEU A 152 -1.74 -0.05 8.81
N ILE A 153 -1.64 0.23 7.51
CA ILE A 153 -0.46 0.86 6.92
C ILE A 153 -0.81 2.32 6.67
N VAL A 154 -0.18 3.25 7.40
CA VAL A 154 -0.39 4.69 7.21
C VAL A 154 0.43 5.14 6.01
N MET A 155 -0.27 5.37 4.90
CA MET A 155 0.29 5.78 3.62
C MET A 155 0.64 7.28 3.61
N ALA A 156 1.66 7.63 2.84
CA ALA A 156 1.92 9.01 2.47
C ALA A 156 0.69 9.68 1.81
N SER A 157 0.54 10.98 2.05
CA SER A 157 -0.61 11.79 1.68
C SER A 157 -0.23 12.84 0.64
N ARG A 158 -0.82 12.76 -0.56
CA ARG A 158 -0.70 13.82 -1.58
C ARG A 158 -1.22 15.16 -1.08
N ALA A 159 -2.29 15.15 -0.27
CA ALA A 159 -2.84 16.35 0.33
C ALA A 159 -1.84 17.03 1.29
N LEU A 160 -1.15 16.25 2.12
CA LEU A 160 -0.10 16.75 3.01
C LEU A 160 1.11 17.27 2.23
N ALA A 161 1.56 16.53 1.22
CA ALA A 161 2.67 16.95 0.37
C ALA A 161 2.40 18.32 -0.28
N ALA A 162 1.16 18.58 -0.71
CA ALA A 162 0.78 19.84 -1.33
C ALA A 162 0.60 21.01 -0.36
N ALA A 163 0.20 20.75 0.89
CA ALA A 163 -0.18 21.79 1.86
C ALA A 163 0.89 22.12 2.91
N ALA A 164 1.78 21.17 3.22
CA ALA A 164 2.80 21.36 4.25
C ALA A 164 3.76 22.50 3.90
N ARG A 165 4.10 23.33 4.89
CA ARG A 165 5.05 24.44 4.71
C ARG A 165 6.47 24.10 5.16
N GLY A 166 6.65 22.92 5.74
CA GLY A 166 7.92 22.40 6.20
C GLY A 166 7.76 21.19 7.13
N PRO A 167 8.87 20.69 7.67
CA PRO A 167 8.91 19.51 8.54
C PRO A 167 7.94 19.52 9.73
N ASP A 168 7.79 20.67 10.39
CA ASP A 168 6.93 20.81 11.57
C ASP A 168 5.46 20.43 11.30
N ASP A 169 4.98 20.63 10.07
CA ASP A 169 3.60 20.30 9.72
C ASP A 169 3.41 18.78 9.57
N TYR A 170 4.42 18.07 9.07
CA TYR A 170 4.43 16.60 9.08
C TYR A 170 4.41 16.07 10.52
N ALA A 171 5.24 16.63 11.40
CA ALA A 171 5.28 16.22 12.81
C ALA A 171 3.92 16.43 13.50
N LYS A 172 3.25 17.56 13.27
CA LYS A 172 1.90 17.83 13.81
C LYS A 172 0.85 16.86 13.28
N VAL A 173 0.84 16.60 11.97
CA VAL A 173 -0.15 15.70 11.35
C VAL A 173 0.06 14.27 11.84
N TYR A 174 1.27 13.73 11.71
CA TYR A 174 1.54 12.36 12.12
C TYR A 174 1.41 12.17 13.63
N GLY A 175 1.78 13.14 14.46
CA GLY A 175 1.57 13.07 15.91
C GLY A 175 0.09 12.89 16.27
N ARG A 176 -0.80 13.69 15.66
CA ARG A 176 -2.25 13.58 15.91
C ARG A 176 -2.86 12.29 15.33
N VAL A 177 -2.45 11.92 14.12
CA VAL A 177 -2.92 10.69 13.47
C VAL A 177 -2.51 9.46 14.29
N LEU A 178 -1.26 9.40 14.75
CA LEU A 178 -0.74 8.27 15.52
C LEU A 178 -1.31 8.24 16.95
N GLU A 179 -1.57 9.38 17.58
CA GLU A 179 -2.27 9.41 18.88
C GLU A 179 -3.65 8.73 18.83
N GLY A 180 -4.33 8.79 17.67
CA GLY A 180 -5.68 8.26 17.48
C GLY A 180 -5.79 6.78 17.11
N VAL A 181 -4.70 6.09 16.75
CA VAL A 181 -4.77 4.68 16.29
C VAL A 181 -4.96 3.69 17.45
N ARG A 182 -5.71 2.62 17.23
CA ARG A 182 -6.00 1.59 18.26
C ARG A 182 -4.90 0.55 18.44
N GLU A 183 -4.13 0.30 17.38
CA GLU A 183 -3.04 -0.67 17.36
C GLU A 183 -1.80 -0.08 16.67
N PRO A 184 -0.58 -0.59 16.97
CA PRO A 184 0.62 -0.15 16.27
C PRO A 184 0.50 -0.31 14.75
N VAL A 185 0.94 0.71 14.01
CA VAL A 185 0.81 0.81 12.56
C VAL A 185 2.15 0.63 11.85
N ILE A 186 2.09 0.31 10.57
CA ILE A 186 3.24 0.40 9.68
C ILE A 186 3.18 1.75 8.97
N LEU A 187 4.20 2.59 9.12
CA LEU A 187 4.34 3.79 8.30
C LEU A 187 4.78 3.41 6.87
N HIS A 188 4.35 4.18 5.88
CA HIS A 188 4.79 4.00 4.50
C HIS A 188 5.30 5.30 3.91
N TRP A 189 6.61 5.37 3.71
CA TRP A 189 7.24 6.42 2.91
C TRP A 189 7.36 5.93 1.45
N LEU A 190 6.53 6.49 0.58
CA LEU A 190 6.55 6.28 -0.86
C LEU A 190 7.28 7.45 -1.52
N GLY A 191 8.37 7.18 -2.24
CA GLY A 191 9.12 8.23 -2.93
C GLY A 191 8.53 8.62 -4.29
N GLU A 192 9.03 9.74 -4.81
CA GLU A 192 8.52 10.42 -6.01
C GLU A 192 8.67 9.66 -7.33
N MET A 193 9.55 8.65 -7.39
CA MET A 193 9.68 7.75 -8.54
C MET A 193 8.46 6.83 -8.74
N PHE A 194 7.71 6.59 -7.66
CA PHE A 194 6.45 5.85 -7.69
C PHE A 194 5.26 6.81 -7.82
N ASP A 195 5.29 7.92 -7.07
CA ASP A 195 4.24 8.94 -7.12
C ASP A 195 4.82 10.36 -7.13
N PRO A 196 4.87 11.01 -8.30
CA PRO A 196 5.43 12.36 -8.44
C PRO A 196 4.76 13.43 -7.56
N ALA A 197 3.50 13.21 -7.14
CA ALA A 197 2.78 14.14 -6.27
C ALA A 197 3.26 14.09 -4.80
N LEU A 198 4.14 13.15 -4.46
CA LEU A 198 4.78 13.02 -3.14
C LEU A 198 6.20 13.61 -3.11
N ALA A 199 6.62 14.34 -4.14
CA ALA A 199 7.93 14.98 -4.16
C ALA A 199 8.17 15.86 -2.92
N GLY A 200 9.32 15.65 -2.28
CA GLY A 200 9.70 16.40 -1.07
C GLY A 200 8.94 15.99 0.20
N TYR A 201 8.38 14.77 0.23
CA TYR A 201 7.71 14.24 1.42
C TYR A 201 8.61 14.33 2.66
N TRP A 202 8.02 14.64 3.82
CA TRP A 202 8.70 15.06 5.06
C TRP A 202 9.31 16.47 5.05
N GLY A 203 9.08 17.26 4.00
CA GLY A 203 9.38 18.69 3.97
C GLY A 203 10.75 19.05 3.39
N SER A 204 11.43 18.11 2.74
CA SER A 204 12.72 18.32 2.10
C SER A 204 12.83 17.52 0.80
N GLY A 205 13.42 18.12 -0.23
CA GLY A 205 13.82 17.40 -1.45
C GLY A 205 15.14 16.62 -1.31
N ASP A 206 15.86 16.82 -0.20
CA ASP A 206 16.99 15.99 0.22
C ASP A 206 16.48 14.86 1.12
N HIS A 207 16.62 13.61 0.67
CA HIS A 207 16.13 12.43 1.38
C HIS A 207 16.84 12.20 2.72
N ASP A 208 18.10 12.61 2.89
CA ASP A 208 18.79 12.47 4.19
C ASP A 208 18.18 13.42 5.23
N ALA A 209 17.91 14.67 4.84
CA ALA A 209 17.23 15.63 5.72
C ALA A 209 15.76 15.24 5.99
N ALA A 210 15.07 14.67 5.00
CA ALA A 210 13.71 14.11 5.17
C ALA A 210 13.70 12.90 6.13
N MET A 211 14.76 12.08 6.10
CA MET A 211 14.93 10.93 6.99
C MET A 211 14.96 11.35 8.46
N ASP A 212 15.68 12.44 8.79
CA ASP A 212 15.73 12.96 10.16
C ASP A 212 14.32 13.28 10.69
N VAL A 213 13.49 13.94 9.88
CA VAL A 213 12.10 14.27 10.24
C VAL A 213 11.26 13.00 10.45
N CYS A 214 11.40 12.02 9.55
CA CYS A 214 10.69 10.75 9.66
C CYS A 214 11.09 9.99 10.94
N LEU A 215 12.40 9.94 11.24
CA LEU A 215 12.92 9.30 12.45
C LEU A 215 12.46 10.01 13.72
N ASP A 216 12.42 11.34 13.74
CA ASP A 216 11.93 12.11 14.87
C ASP A 216 10.44 11.83 15.15
N VAL A 217 9.62 11.78 14.09
CA VAL A 217 8.21 11.38 14.20
C VAL A 217 8.08 9.95 14.73
N MET A 218 8.91 9.03 14.25
CA MET A 218 8.89 7.65 14.73
C MET A 218 9.30 7.54 16.20
N ALA A 219 10.35 8.26 16.60
CA ALA A 219 10.85 8.26 17.97
C ALA A 219 9.82 8.83 18.95
N ALA A 220 9.12 9.90 18.57
CA ALA A 220 8.08 10.52 19.38
C ALA A 220 6.82 9.64 19.55
N ASN A 221 6.58 8.70 18.63
CA ASN A 221 5.37 7.86 18.60
C ASN A 221 5.72 6.36 18.60
N ALA A 222 6.84 5.99 19.22
CA ALA A 222 7.40 4.63 19.12
C ALA A 222 6.44 3.53 19.59
N ALA A 223 5.54 3.81 20.54
CA ALA A 223 4.56 2.85 21.03
C ALA A 223 3.45 2.54 20.00
N GLN A 224 3.22 3.43 19.04
CA GLN A 224 2.21 3.34 18.00
C GLN A 224 2.76 2.80 16.68
N ILE A 225 4.05 2.41 16.63
CA ILE A 225 4.71 2.04 15.38
C ILE A 225 5.18 0.59 15.47
N ASP A 226 4.62 -0.25 14.61
CA ASP A 226 5.09 -1.62 14.36
C ASP A 226 6.33 -1.61 13.45
N GLY A 227 6.37 -0.68 12.48
CA GLY A 227 7.51 -0.51 11.60
C GLY A 227 7.33 0.56 10.54
N ILE A 228 8.27 0.61 9.61
CA ILE A 228 8.21 1.49 8.44
C ILE A 228 8.58 0.72 7.17
N LYS A 229 7.82 0.97 6.10
CA LYS A 229 8.16 0.62 4.73
C LYS A 229 8.74 1.86 4.03
N ILE A 230 10.00 1.78 3.61
CA ILE A 230 10.67 2.82 2.82
C ILE A 230 10.71 2.36 1.36
N SER A 231 10.18 3.17 0.44
CA SER A 231 10.15 2.91 -1.01
C SER A 231 10.86 4.03 -1.76
N LEU A 232 12.18 4.10 -1.61
CA LEU A 232 13.07 5.07 -2.27
C LEU A 232 13.99 4.41 -3.32
N LEU A 233 13.63 3.18 -3.74
CA LEU A 233 14.41 2.22 -4.56
C LEU A 233 15.64 1.65 -3.82
#